data_AF-A0A2R8AU66-F1
#
_entry.id   AF-A0A2R8AU66-F1
#
_cell.length_a   1.000
_cell.length_b   1.000
_cell.length_c   1.000
_cell.angle_alpha   90.00
_cell.angle_beta   90.00
_cell.angle_gamma   90.00
#
_symmetry.space_group_name_H-M   'P 1'
#
loop_
_entity.id
_entity.type
_entity.pdbx_description
1 polymer ?
#
loop_
_entity_poly.entity_id
_entity_poly.type
_entity_poly.pdbx_seq_one_letter_code
_entity_poly.pdbx_strand_id
1 'polypeptide(L)'
;MTDLPGHHYHIEIPGTTIFDGKQAMKGYALNKMCYDFNKAENREGFKADEEGWMEKYGLNDEQKTACRNRDVLGMINAGGNIYYLAKFAGIFKLSVQDVGGLQTGRTTEEFQDFLQSQA
;
A
#
# COMPACT_ATOMS: atom_id res chain seq x y z
N MET A 1 -15.36 20.57 -22.67
CA MET A 1 -14.18 20.74 -21.79
C MET A 1 -13.21 19.67 -22.23
N THR A 2 -12.45 19.96 -23.28
CA THR A 2 -11.59 19.02 -23.98
C THR A 2 -10.21 19.04 -23.33
N ASP A 3 -9.79 17.89 -22.82
CA ASP A 3 -8.39 17.62 -22.48
C ASP A 3 -7.52 17.96 -23.69
N LEU A 4 -6.52 18.81 -23.48
CA LEU A 4 -5.56 19.20 -24.51
C LEU A 4 -4.69 17.99 -24.91
N PRO A 5 -4.43 17.77 -26.20
CA PRO A 5 -3.50 16.75 -26.65
C PRO A 5 -2.08 17.26 -26.43
N GLY A 6 -1.32 16.71 -25.48
CA GLY A 6 0.07 17.17 -25.30
C GLY A 6 0.97 16.52 -24.26
N HIS A 7 0.47 15.90 -23.20
CA HIS A 7 1.34 15.22 -22.22
C HIS A 7 0.69 13.94 -21.69
N HIS A 8 1.05 12.80 -22.26
CA HIS A 8 0.85 11.52 -21.59
C HIS A 8 1.79 11.48 -20.37
N TYR A 9 1.30 11.85 -19.19
CA TYR A 9 2.06 11.80 -17.92
C TYR A 9 2.33 10.36 -17.43
N HIS A 10 1.91 9.36 -18.19
CA HIS A 10 2.17 7.95 -17.91
C HIS A 10 3.48 7.52 -18.59
N ILE A 11 4.59 8.06 -18.09
CA ILE A 11 5.91 7.50 -18.40
C ILE A 11 5.98 6.14 -17.69
N GLU A 12 6.26 5.09 -18.45
CA GLU A 12 6.57 3.79 -17.85
C GLU A 12 7.97 3.86 -17.22
N ILE A 13 8.00 3.85 -15.89
CA ILE A 13 9.24 3.75 -15.11
C ILE A 13 9.30 2.31 -14.58
N PRO A 14 10.30 1.51 -14.99
CA PRO A 14 10.44 0.13 -14.54
C PRO A 14 10.38 0.02 -13.01
N GLY A 15 9.59 -0.92 -12.50
CA GLY A 15 9.42 -1.15 -11.07
C GLY A 15 8.65 -0.08 -10.31
N THR A 16 8.02 0.89 -10.98
CA THR A 16 7.31 2.00 -10.34
C THR A 16 5.85 2.06 -10.74
N THR A 17 4.95 1.87 -9.78
CA THR A 17 3.52 2.17 -9.94
C THR A 17 3.28 3.64 -9.61
N ILE A 18 2.99 4.46 -10.63
CA ILE A 18 2.65 5.88 -10.43
C ILE A 18 1.25 5.99 -9.83
N PHE A 19 1.12 6.70 -8.70
CA PHE A 19 -0.16 6.95 -8.05
C PHE A 19 -0.88 8.15 -8.66
N ASP A 20 -1.45 7.95 -9.85
CA ASP A 20 -2.26 8.92 -10.58
C ASP A 20 -3.76 8.84 -10.20
N GLY A 21 -4.61 9.58 -10.94
CA GLY A 21 -6.06 9.55 -10.74
C GLY A 21 -6.69 8.16 -10.94
N LYS A 22 -6.16 7.34 -11.86
CA LYS A 22 -6.68 5.99 -12.11
C LYS A 22 -6.36 5.07 -10.93
N GLN A 23 -5.13 5.09 -10.43
CA GLN A 23 -4.75 4.33 -9.25
C GLN A 23 -5.49 4.81 -7.99
N ALA A 24 -5.68 6.13 -7.83
CA ALA A 24 -6.45 6.70 -6.73
C ALA A 24 -7.90 6.22 -6.70
N MET A 25 -8.56 6.16 -7.88
CA MET A 25 -9.91 5.59 -8.01
C MET A 25 -9.91 4.08 -7.75
N LYS A 26 -8.94 3.32 -8.30
CA LYS A 26 -8.82 1.86 -8.09
C LYS A 26 -8.74 1.52 -6.60
N GLY A 27 -7.90 2.24 -5.86
CA GLY A 27 -7.61 1.95 -4.46
C GLY A 27 -8.39 2.77 -3.44
N TYR A 28 -9.43 3.52 -3.83
CA TYR A 28 -10.09 4.45 -2.91
C TYR A 28 -10.55 3.79 -1.59
N ALA A 29 -11.22 2.64 -1.68
CA ALA A 29 -11.68 1.88 -0.52
C ALA A 29 -10.53 1.47 0.41
N LEU A 30 -9.47 0.87 -0.17
CA LEU A 30 -8.26 0.46 0.55
C LEU A 30 -7.56 1.65 1.22
N ASN A 31 -7.28 2.73 0.49
CA ASN A 31 -6.59 3.90 1.02
C ASN A 31 -7.40 4.58 2.14
N LYS A 32 -8.73 4.67 1.97
CA LYS A 32 -9.63 5.23 2.99
C LYS A 32 -9.66 4.38 4.25
N MET A 33 -9.71 3.05 4.12
CA MET A 33 -9.58 2.14 5.27
C MET A 33 -8.25 2.36 6.01
N CYS A 34 -7.14 2.40 5.27
CA CYS A 34 -5.82 2.62 5.86
C CYS A 34 -5.70 3.98 6.57
N TYR A 35 -6.34 5.04 6.05
CA TYR A 35 -6.38 6.34 6.71
C TYR A 35 -7.03 6.29 8.09
N ASP A 36 -8.07 5.46 8.26
CA ASP A 36 -8.79 5.36 9.52
C ASP A 36 -7.93 4.76 10.66
N PHE A 37 -6.86 4.04 10.33
CA PHE A 37 -5.92 3.49 11.30
C PHE A 37 -5.01 4.53 11.98
N ASN A 38 -5.16 5.81 11.66
CA ASN A 38 -4.59 6.88 12.48
C ASN A 38 -5.13 6.81 13.94
N LYS A 39 -6.38 6.39 14.12
CA LYS A 39 -7.00 6.21 15.46
C LYS A 39 -6.63 4.87 16.07
N ALA A 40 -6.31 4.87 17.37
CA ALA A 40 -5.91 3.65 18.08
C ALA A 40 -7.06 2.63 18.16
N GLU A 41 -8.27 3.10 18.48
CA GLU A 41 -9.46 2.25 18.55
C GLU A 41 -9.75 1.54 17.23
N ASN A 42 -9.43 2.18 16.10
CA ASN A 42 -9.62 1.61 14.77
C ASN A 42 -8.61 0.49 14.47
N ARG A 43 -7.37 0.62 14.95
CA ARG A 43 -6.37 -0.44 14.85
C ARG A 43 -6.74 -1.65 15.71
N GLU A 44 -7.23 -1.40 16.93
CA GLU A 44 -7.73 -2.48 17.80
C GLU A 44 -8.96 -3.16 17.19
N GLY A 45 -9.89 -2.38 16.64
CA GLY A 45 -11.05 -2.90 15.93
C GLY A 45 -10.67 -3.76 14.73
N PHE A 46 -9.69 -3.34 13.93
CA PHE A 46 -9.21 -4.13 12.79
C PHE A 46 -8.64 -5.47 13.24
N LYS A 47 -7.80 -5.49 14.29
CA LYS A 47 -7.23 -6.74 14.82
C LYS A 47 -8.27 -7.69 15.39
N ALA A 48 -9.39 -7.16 15.88
CA ALA A 48 -10.48 -7.98 16.42
C ALA A 48 -11.33 -8.63 15.32
N ASP A 49 -11.51 -7.96 14.17
CA ASP A 49 -12.30 -8.45 13.04
C ASP A 49 -11.80 -7.85 11.72
N GLU A 50 -10.78 -8.47 11.13
CA GLU A 50 -10.17 -7.97 9.90
C GLU A 50 -11.14 -8.02 8.72
N GLU A 51 -11.93 -9.09 8.59
CA GLU A 51 -12.90 -9.27 7.50
C GLU A 51 -14.02 -8.23 7.57
N GLY A 52 -14.63 -8.04 8.74
CA GLY A 52 -15.69 -7.06 8.92
C GLY A 52 -15.20 -5.63 8.64
N TRP A 53 -13.93 -5.33 8.95
CA TRP A 53 -13.33 -4.05 8.54
C TRP A 53 -13.17 -3.93 7.03
N MET A 54 -12.63 -4.95 6.36
CA MET A 54 -12.48 -4.90 4.91
C MET A 54 -13.84 -4.78 4.20
N GLU A 55 -14.88 -5.45 4.72
CA GLU A 55 -16.26 -5.34 4.24
C GLU A 55 -16.86 -3.97 4.47
N LYS A 56 -16.69 -3.38 5.66
CA LYS A 56 -17.17 -2.04 6.02
C LYS A 56 -16.69 -0.97 5.03
N TYR A 57 -15.47 -1.10 4.52
CA TYR A 57 -14.89 -0.17 3.54
C TYR A 57 -15.17 -0.53 2.09
N GLY A 58 -15.76 -1.71 1.83
CA GLY A 58 -16.07 -2.17 0.48
C GLY A 58 -14.82 -2.56 -0.31
N LEU A 59 -13.81 -3.15 0.34
CA LEU A 59 -12.65 -3.69 -0.39
C LEU A 59 -13.10 -4.81 -1.33
N ASN A 60 -12.52 -4.83 -2.52
CA ASN A 60 -12.70 -5.93 -3.48
C ASN A 60 -11.81 -7.14 -3.13
N ASP A 61 -11.97 -8.25 -3.83
CA ASP A 61 -11.25 -9.49 -3.53
C ASP A 61 -9.72 -9.38 -3.68
N GLU A 62 -9.23 -8.60 -4.65
CA GLU A 62 -7.81 -8.31 -4.86
C GLU A 62 -7.23 -7.61 -3.61
N GLN A 63 -7.91 -6.55 -3.14
CA GLN A 63 -7.52 -5.77 -1.97
C GLN A 63 -7.60 -6.59 -0.68
N LYS A 64 -8.67 -7.37 -0.50
CA LYS A 64 -8.84 -8.26 0.65
C LYS A 64 -7.73 -9.30 0.72
N THR A 65 -7.41 -9.92 -0.42
CA THR A 65 -6.34 -10.93 -0.50
C THR A 65 -4.98 -10.32 -0.14
N ALA A 66 -4.65 -9.14 -0.67
CA ALA A 66 -3.43 -8.44 -0.31
C ALA A 66 -3.36 -8.09 1.19
N CYS A 67 -4.50 -7.69 1.79
CA CYS A 67 -4.60 -7.45 3.24
C CYS A 67 -4.34 -8.71 4.05
N ARG A 68 -5.01 -9.83 3.74
CA ARG A 68 -4.81 -11.11 4.45
C ARG A 68 -3.35 -11.58 4.38
N ASN A 69 -2.74 -11.47 3.22
CA ASN A 69 -1.37 -11.91 2.98
C ASN A 69 -0.31 -10.93 3.50
N ARG A 70 -0.72 -9.76 4.01
CA ARG A 70 0.19 -8.66 4.37
C ARG A 70 1.11 -8.25 3.22
N ASP A 71 0.61 -8.40 1.99
CA ASP A 71 1.37 -8.17 0.77
C ASP A 71 1.29 -6.70 0.38
N VAL A 72 2.28 -5.91 0.80
CA VAL A 72 2.34 -4.47 0.51
C VAL A 72 2.48 -4.21 -1.00
N LEU A 73 3.19 -5.07 -1.73
CA LEU A 73 3.29 -4.95 -3.19
C LEU A 73 1.94 -5.23 -3.86
N GLY A 74 1.24 -6.29 -3.42
CA GLY A 74 -0.13 -6.59 -3.81
C GLY A 74 -1.08 -5.43 -3.53
N MET A 75 -0.94 -4.76 -2.38
CA MET A 75 -1.74 -3.57 -2.05
C MET A 75 -1.46 -2.41 -3.00
N ILE A 76 -0.20 -2.14 -3.35
CA ILE A 76 0.18 -1.10 -4.32
C ILE A 76 -0.42 -1.43 -5.70
N ASN A 77 -0.28 -2.68 -6.15
CA ASN A 77 -0.88 -3.17 -7.39
C ASN A 77 -2.41 -3.01 -7.37
N ALA A 78 -3.05 -3.21 -6.21
CA ALA A 78 -4.48 -3.04 -6.00
C ALA A 78 -4.94 -1.56 -5.85
N GLY A 79 -4.05 -0.58 -6.09
CA GLY A 79 -4.34 0.85 -6.05
C GLY A 79 -3.98 1.54 -4.73
N GLY A 80 -3.32 0.84 -3.80
CA GLY A 80 -2.82 1.40 -2.56
C GLY A 80 -1.69 2.40 -2.79
N ASN A 81 -1.70 3.51 -2.06
CA ASN A 81 -0.57 4.42 -2.00
C ASN A 81 0.22 4.19 -0.71
N ILE A 82 1.55 4.08 -0.84
CA ILE A 82 2.44 3.69 0.25
C ILE A 82 2.28 4.53 1.53
N TYR A 83 1.93 5.81 1.43
CA TYR A 83 1.73 6.68 2.59
C TYR A 83 0.46 6.37 3.37
N TYR A 84 -0.57 5.83 2.73
CA TYR A 84 -1.75 5.28 3.40
C TYR A 84 -1.43 3.89 3.95
N LEU A 85 -0.80 3.02 3.14
CA LEU A 85 -0.46 1.66 3.54
C LEU A 85 0.47 1.59 4.75
N ALA A 86 1.33 2.60 4.96
CA ALA A 86 2.17 2.69 6.16
C ALA A 86 1.36 2.61 7.48
N LYS A 87 0.11 3.09 7.51
CA LYS A 87 -0.74 2.97 8.71
C LYS A 87 -1.24 1.53 8.93
N PHE A 88 -1.49 0.79 7.86
CA PHE A 88 -1.78 -0.65 7.94
C PHE A 88 -0.53 -1.43 8.37
N ALA A 89 0.61 -1.18 7.73
CA ALA A 89 1.89 -1.83 8.04
C ALA A 89 2.29 -1.60 9.52
N GLY A 90 2.03 -0.41 10.04
CA GLY A 90 2.26 -0.05 11.44
C GLY A 90 1.44 -0.85 12.46
N ILE A 91 0.27 -1.42 12.09
CA ILE A 91 -0.49 -2.34 12.95
C ILE A 91 0.35 -3.57 13.30
N PHE A 92 1.15 -4.03 12.34
CA PHE A 92 1.99 -5.22 12.45
C PHE A 92 3.45 -4.90 12.79
N LYS A 93 3.73 -3.64 13.18
CA LYS A 93 5.06 -3.14 13.54
C LYS A 93 6.12 -3.32 12.44
N LEU A 94 5.69 -3.32 11.17
CA LEU A 94 6.61 -3.32 10.04
C LEU A 94 7.27 -1.94 9.92
N SER A 95 8.60 -1.93 9.85
CA SER A 95 9.39 -0.74 9.56
C SER A 95 9.41 -0.44 8.06
N VAL A 96 9.88 0.75 7.68
CA VAL A 96 10.09 1.11 6.27
C VAL A 96 11.14 0.20 5.61
N GLN A 97 12.11 -0.30 6.38
CA GLN A 97 13.13 -1.22 5.87
C GLN A 97 12.59 -2.63 5.65
N ASP A 98 11.65 -3.11 6.48
CA ASP A 98 10.94 -4.36 6.24
C ASP A 98 10.16 -4.29 4.92
N VAL A 99 9.49 -3.17 4.69
CA VAL A 99 8.79 -2.91 3.43
C VAL A 99 9.78 -2.85 2.26
N GLY A 100 10.94 -2.23 2.43
CA GLY A 100 11.99 -2.20 1.41
C GLY A 100 12.55 -3.58 1.05
N GLY A 101 12.71 -4.47 2.04
CA GLY A 101 13.02 -5.88 1.82
C GLY A 101 11.97 -6.56 0.94
N LEU A 102 10.69 -6.48 1.35
CA LEU A 102 9.56 -7.03 0.58
C LEU A 102 9.52 -6.50 -0.86
N GLN A 103 9.70 -5.18 -1.05
CA GLN A 103 9.64 -4.53 -2.35
C GLN A 103 10.78 -4.94 -3.29
N THR A 104 11.88 -5.44 -2.74
CA THR A 104 13.07 -5.80 -3.52
C THR A 104 13.36 -7.30 -3.55
N GLY A 105 12.50 -8.13 -2.95
CA GLY A 105 12.71 -9.58 -2.84
C GLY A 105 13.89 -9.95 -1.93
N ARG A 106 14.28 -9.05 -1.02
CA ARG A 106 15.35 -9.24 -0.03
C ARG A 106 14.76 -9.48 1.35
N THR A 107 15.51 -10.15 2.20
CA THR A 107 15.29 -10.06 3.65
C THR A 107 15.54 -8.63 4.15
N THR A 108 15.03 -8.29 5.33
CA THR A 108 15.29 -6.97 5.94
C THR A 108 16.78 -6.73 6.13
N GLU A 109 17.55 -7.75 6.55
CA GLU A 109 19.00 -7.69 6.76
C GLU A 109 19.74 -7.44 5.44
N GLU A 110 19.46 -8.20 4.39
CA GLU A 110 20.05 -7.98 3.06
C GLU A 110 19.73 -6.59 2.49
N PHE A 111 18.54 -6.05 2.78
CA PHE A 111 18.17 -4.70 2.38
C PHE A 111 18.94 -3.64 3.17
N GLN A 112 19.15 -3.85 4.47
CA GLN A 112 19.96 -2.96 5.32
C GLN A 112 21.42 -2.94 4.86
N ASP A 113 22.01 -4.11 4.62
CA ASP A 113 23.39 -4.25 4.11
C ASP A 113 23.52 -3.58 2.75
N PHE A 114 22.53 -3.76 1.87
CA PHE A 114 22.48 -3.06 0.60
C PHE A 114 22.50 -1.55 0.81
N LEU A 115 21.65 -0.98 1.68
CA LEU A 115 21.64 0.46 1.94
C LEU A 115 22.98 0.97 2.49
N GLN A 116 23.62 0.23 3.40
CA GLN A 116 24.94 0.58 3.93
C GLN A 116 26.03 0.58 2.84
N SER A 117 25.94 -0.32 1.86
CA SER A 117 26.88 -0.38 0.74
C SER A 117 26.80 0.80 -0.23
N GLN A 118 25.73 1.62 -0.15
CA GLN A 118 25.50 2.79 -1.00
C GLN A 118 25.92 4.11 -0.33
N ALA A 119 26.32 4.09 0.95
CA ALA A 119 26.73 5.26 1.72
C ALA A 119 28.21 5.59 1.53
#